data_AF-A0A381QRW7-F1
#
_entry.id   AF-A0A381QRW7-F1
#
_cell.length_a   1.000
_cell.length_b   1.000
_cell.length_c   1.000
_cell.angle_alpha   90.00
_cell.angle_beta   90.00
_cell.angle_gamma   90.00
#
_symmetry.space_group_name_H-M   'P 1'
#
loop_
_entity.id
_entity.type
_entity.pdbx_description
1 polymer ?
#
loop_
_entity_poly.entity_id
_entity_poly.type
_entity_poly.pdbx_seq_one_letter_code
_entity_poly.pdbx_strand_id
1 'polypeptide(L)'
;MAEETQETAGEEIPENFAGQIARDVMVLFQKQMDPEVAAVEASSYLWKNAGTPEKVSYFVDATELWLESGTSGDKFAALSWNGLVTQSVNNQDYDTFLRMMIVAILDGYYSLQKPDIDYKEKRFSTYTSIIANTFIRMVELNPASEAGASEIFTILVHSEMDLEARSQAEEDETGSSTIPTDMQKLFDEMIDYLADRGMFKSNPMAGEEANPNEHIEVLCERLRGTRRYVLQEVINERALEKRKKLEMELENQLASAEEIVMVAPQFTEGMAFFVQEKRYNFKYLAVEKIRMTLQLLGSITGAVYFLLGFMGVWGVHWIDGMVVCLVMLIFVRIAASRKQFQFFYPTDISKELEDCSTAFLNVMRNMSQEQLEQFLVRQIKLERNQKYLAMVPEFMKYLYAIMPDRKSMVITVDELSELVENSEIEVAKQLRGQ
;
A
#
# COMPACT_ATOMS: atom_id res chain seq x y z
N MET A 1 18.58 19.99 -45.23
CA MET A 1 19.67 19.77 -44.27
C MET A 1 19.12 18.89 -43.18
N ALA A 2 19.33 17.60 -43.31
CA ALA A 2 19.11 16.63 -42.26
C ALA A 2 20.47 16.46 -41.59
N GLU A 3 20.55 16.75 -40.30
CA GLU A 3 21.70 16.36 -39.47
C GLU A 3 21.56 14.86 -39.25
N GLU A 4 22.46 14.10 -39.87
CA GLU A 4 22.60 12.66 -39.70
C GLU A 4 22.89 12.38 -38.23
N THR A 5 21.93 11.73 -37.58
CA THR A 5 22.10 11.03 -36.33
C THR A 5 23.10 9.90 -36.61
N GLN A 6 24.35 10.08 -36.20
CA GLN A 6 25.31 8.97 -36.15
C GLN A 6 24.82 7.97 -35.11
N GLU A 7 24.13 6.94 -35.58
CA GLU A 7 24.08 5.65 -34.91
C GLU A 7 25.53 5.18 -34.74
N THR A 8 26.05 5.20 -33.52
CA THR A 8 27.32 4.55 -33.19
C THR A 8 27.14 3.05 -33.37
N ALA A 9 27.57 2.55 -34.53
CA ALA A 9 27.82 1.15 -34.79
C ALA A 9 28.63 0.57 -33.62
N GLY A 10 28.23 -0.61 -33.12
CA GLY A 10 28.89 -1.28 -32.01
C GLY A 10 30.39 -1.40 -32.26
N GLU A 11 31.18 -0.64 -31.52
CA GLU A 11 32.64 -0.77 -31.54
C GLU A 11 33.00 -2.20 -31.12
N GLU A 12 33.71 -2.92 -31.97
CA GLU A 12 34.31 -4.21 -31.60
C GLU A 12 35.20 -4.01 -30.37
N ILE A 13 34.87 -4.71 -29.28
CA ILE A 13 35.65 -4.66 -28.04
C ILE A 13 36.99 -5.37 -28.30
N PRO A 14 38.14 -4.72 -28.06
CA PRO A 14 39.44 -5.35 -28.26
C PRO A 14 39.62 -6.63 -27.42
N GLU A 15 40.26 -7.67 -27.97
CA GLU A 15 40.48 -8.94 -27.25
C GLU A 15 41.21 -8.79 -25.90
N ASN A 16 42.07 -7.77 -25.76
CA ASN A 16 42.78 -7.45 -24.51
C ASN A 16 42.39 -6.06 -23.97
N PHE A 17 41.10 -5.76 -23.97
CA PHE A 17 40.60 -4.45 -23.55
C PHE A 17 40.93 -4.13 -22.09
N ALA A 18 40.78 -5.09 -21.16
CA ALA A 18 41.19 -4.93 -19.76
C ALA A 18 42.69 -4.56 -19.62
N GLY A 19 43.58 -5.21 -20.38
CA GLY A 19 45.00 -4.89 -20.39
C GLY A 19 45.35 -3.56 -21.07
N GLN A 20 44.48 -3.05 -21.95
CA GLN A 20 44.59 -1.69 -22.49
C GLN A 20 44.19 -0.65 -21.43
N ILE A 21 43.02 -0.82 -20.80
CA ILE A 21 42.59 0.02 -19.67
C ILE A 21 43.69 0.06 -18.59
N ALA A 22 44.22 -1.11 -18.22
CA ALA A 22 45.25 -1.25 -17.21
C ALA A 22 46.48 -0.38 -17.51
N ARG A 23 46.99 -0.43 -18.76
CA ARG A 23 48.15 0.36 -19.19
C ARG A 23 47.84 1.84 -19.33
N ASP A 24 46.71 2.20 -19.94
CA ASP A 24 46.42 3.58 -20.28
C ASP A 24 46.20 4.43 -19.02
N VAL A 25 45.49 3.88 -18.04
CA VAL A 25 45.31 4.55 -16.73
C VAL A 25 46.65 4.66 -15.98
N MET A 26 47.50 3.64 -16.03
CA MET A 26 48.86 3.76 -15.45
C MET A 26 49.66 4.89 -16.10
N VAL A 27 49.58 5.03 -17.42
CA VAL A 27 50.27 6.11 -18.16
C VAL A 27 49.72 7.48 -17.76
N LEU A 28 48.41 7.62 -17.56
CA LEU A 28 47.79 8.87 -17.08
C LEU A 28 48.34 9.26 -15.70
N PHE A 29 48.34 8.31 -14.75
CA PHE A 29 48.90 8.56 -13.41
C PHE A 29 50.41 8.81 -13.40
N GLN A 30 51.17 8.25 -14.34
CA GLN A 30 52.62 8.47 -14.43
C GLN A 30 52.99 9.79 -15.14
N LYS A 31 52.15 10.28 -16.05
CA LYS A 31 52.40 11.53 -16.79
C LYS A 31 52.19 12.77 -15.93
N GLN A 32 51.22 12.73 -15.03
CA GLN A 32 50.84 13.88 -14.22
C GLN A 32 51.68 13.93 -12.93
N MET A 33 52.18 15.12 -12.57
CA MET A 33 52.84 15.32 -11.28
C MET A 33 51.84 15.51 -10.13
N ASP A 34 50.63 15.99 -10.44
CA ASP A 34 49.55 16.20 -9.49
C ASP A 34 48.63 14.97 -9.46
N PRO A 35 48.52 14.25 -8.33
CA PRO A 35 47.67 13.07 -8.21
C PRO A 35 46.18 13.38 -8.34
N GLU A 36 45.73 14.59 -8.02
CA GLU A 36 44.31 14.96 -8.16
C GLU A 36 43.93 15.16 -9.62
N VAL A 37 44.78 15.85 -10.39
CA VAL A 37 44.60 16.01 -11.85
C VAL A 37 44.64 14.66 -12.54
N ALA A 38 45.58 13.78 -12.13
CA ALA A 38 45.66 12.43 -12.63
C ALA A 38 44.38 11.62 -12.38
N ALA A 39 43.82 11.72 -11.17
CA ALA A 39 42.59 11.04 -10.79
C ALA A 39 41.38 11.51 -11.60
N VAL A 40 41.29 12.82 -11.90
CA VAL A 40 40.24 13.39 -12.77
C VAL A 40 40.35 12.86 -14.20
N GLU A 41 41.56 12.90 -14.78
CA GLU A 41 41.78 12.41 -16.15
C GLU A 41 41.54 10.90 -16.27
N ALA A 42 42.01 10.12 -15.28
CA ALA A 42 41.77 8.68 -15.22
C ALA A 42 40.27 8.36 -15.10
N SER A 43 39.54 9.08 -14.24
CA SER A 43 38.08 8.88 -14.07
C SER A 43 37.32 9.21 -15.36
N SER A 44 37.70 10.29 -16.05
CA SER A 44 37.10 10.67 -17.33
C SER A 44 37.39 9.64 -18.42
N TYR A 45 38.62 9.12 -18.48
CA TYR A 45 39.00 8.03 -19.39
C TYR A 45 38.19 6.76 -19.11
N LEU A 46 38.06 6.37 -17.84
CA LEU A 46 37.32 5.17 -17.44
C LEU A 46 35.85 5.28 -17.79
N TRP A 47 35.19 6.41 -17.50
CA TRP A 47 33.80 6.64 -17.89
C TRP A 47 33.62 6.55 -19.41
N LYS A 48 34.48 7.23 -20.18
CA LYS A 48 34.36 7.26 -21.64
C LYS A 48 34.50 5.86 -22.28
N ASN A 49 35.38 5.01 -21.74
CA ASN A 49 35.74 3.74 -22.38
C ASN A 49 35.05 2.52 -21.76
N ALA A 50 34.78 2.55 -20.46
CA ALA A 50 34.18 1.43 -19.70
C ALA A 50 32.82 1.77 -19.08
N GLY A 51 32.34 3.01 -19.18
CA GLY A 51 31.07 3.50 -18.60
C GLY A 51 29.79 2.99 -19.25
N THR A 52 29.80 1.77 -19.78
CA THR A 52 28.63 1.11 -20.39
C THR A 52 28.42 -0.27 -19.75
N PRO A 53 27.19 -0.78 -19.69
CA PRO A 53 26.92 -2.09 -19.11
C PRO A 53 27.73 -3.23 -19.74
N GLU A 54 28.02 -3.18 -21.05
CA GLU A 54 28.82 -4.23 -21.70
C GLU A 54 30.32 -4.13 -21.41
N LYS A 55 30.83 -2.92 -21.09
CA LYS A 55 32.26 -2.67 -20.96
C LYS A 55 32.76 -2.51 -19.51
N VAL A 56 31.85 -2.37 -18.54
CA VAL A 56 32.20 -2.09 -17.14
C VAL A 56 32.97 -3.23 -16.46
N SER A 57 32.68 -4.49 -16.82
CA SER A 57 33.39 -5.66 -16.29
C SER A 57 34.89 -5.64 -16.62
N TYR A 58 35.29 -5.09 -17.77
CA TYR A 58 36.71 -4.98 -18.13
C TYR A 58 37.48 -4.02 -17.22
N PHE A 59 36.83 -3.08 -16.54
CA PHE A 59 37.50 -2.28 -15.50
C PHE A 59 37.75 -3.11 -14.23
N VAL A 60 36.84 -4.02 -13.88
CA VAL A 60 37.03 -4.96 -12.78
C VAL A 60 38.20 -5.90 -13.09
N ASP A 61 38.27 -6.41 -14.32
CA ASP A 61 39.40 -7.22 -14.79
C ASP A 61 40.72 -6.42 -14.82
N ALA A 62 40.68 -5.14 -15.23
CA ALA A 62 41.86 -4.27 -15.15
C ALA A 62 42.32 -4.04 -13.70
N THR A 63 41.37 -3.94 -12.77
CA THR A 63 41.64 -3.83 -11.33
C THR A 63 42.34 -5.08 -10.81
N GLU A 64 41.87 -6.27 -11.20
CA GLU A 64 42.52 -7.55 -10.91
C GLU A 64 43.97 -7.58 -11.42
N LEU A 65 44.21 -7.22 -12.69
CA LEU A 65 45.55 -7.17 -13.28
C LEU A 65 46.52 -6.25 -12.51
N TRP A 66 46.03 -5.10 -12.01
CA TRP A 66 46.84 -4.21 -11.17
C TRP A 66 47.20 -4.84 -9.82
N LEU A 67 46.25 -5.52 -9.18
CA LEU A 67 46.47 -6.19 -7.90
C LEU A 67 47.47 -7.36 -8.04
N GLU A 68 47.38 -8.14 -9.12
CA GLU A 68 48.32 -9.23 -9.42
C GLU A 68 49.75 -8.75 -9.69
N SER A 69 49.90 -7.50 -10.16
CA SER A 69 51.20 -6.87 -10.45
C SER A 69 51.97 -6.42 -9.19
N GLY A 70 51.44 -6.70 -7.99
CA GLY A 70 52.03 -6.38 -6.70
C GLY A 70 52.16 -4.88 -6.46
N THR A 71 53.08 -4.47 -5.57
CA THR A 71 53.24 -3.07 -5.10
C THR A 71 53.48 -2.03 -6.19
N SER A 72 53.90 -2.47 -7.38
CA SER A 72 54.13 -1.61 -8.54
C SER A 72 52.84 -1.23 -9.26
N GLY A 73 51.84 -2.14 -9.26
CA GLY A 73 50.56 -2.01 -9.95
C GLY A 73 49.39 -1.71 -9.02
N ASP A 74 49.37 -2.29 -7.82
CA ASP A 74 48.24 -2.24 -6.88
C ASP A 74 47.80 -0.82 -6.50
N LYS A 75 48.74 0.13 -6.48
CA LYS A 75 48.47 1.53 -6.21
C LYS A 75 47.55 2.15 -7.25
N PHE A 76 47.59 1.69 -8.51
CA PHE A 76 46.74 2.24 -9.57
C PHE A 76 45.30 1.76 -9.45
N ALA A 77 45.06 0.55 -8.91
CA ALA A 77 43.72 0.14 -8.50
C ALA A 77 43.17 1.09 -7.44
N ALA A 78 43.92 1.29 -6.36
CA ALA A 78 43.52 2.18 -5.26
C ALA A 78 43.30 3.63 -5.71
N LEU A 79 44.22 4.20 -6.50
CA LEU A 79 44.10 5.57 -7.02
C LEU A 79 42.91 5.74 -7.97
N SER A 80 42.62 4.73 -8.81
CA SER A 80 41.47 4.79 -9.72
C SER A 80 40.15 4.74 -8.97
N TRP A 81 40.00 3.83 -8.01
CA TRP A 81 38.79 3.72 -7.19
C TRP A 81 38.59 4.95 -6.29
N ASN A 82 39.67 5.46 -5.67
CA ASN A 82 39.64 6.73 -4.93
C ASN A 82 39.25 7.91 -5.82
N GLY A 83 39.79 7.98 -7.04
CA GLY A 83 39.43 9.00 -8.02
C GLY A 83 37.94 8.99 -8.33
N LEU A 84 37.40 7.82 -8.67
CA LEU A 84 35.98 7.65 -9.00
C LEU A 84 35.06 8.07 -7.85
N VAL A 85 35.29 7.58 -6.63
CA VAL A 85 34.44 7.91 -5.47
C VAL A 85 34.57 9.37 -5.04
N THR A 86 35.74 9.98 -5.20
CA THR A 86 35.91 11.40 -4.88
C THR A 86 35.16 12.27 -5.88
N GLN A 87 35.22 11.90 -7.16
CA GLN A 87 34.58 12.66 -8.23
C GLN A 87 33.06 12.41 -8.31
N SER A 88 32.55 11.28 -7.82
CA SER A 88 31.12 10.96 -7.85
C SER A 88 30.28 11.90 -6.98
N VAL A 89 30.87 12.50 -5.92
CA VAL A 89 30.20 13.48 -5.05
C VAL A 89 29.62 14.66 -5.84
N ASN A 90 30.27 15.06 -6.93
CA ASN A 90 29.87 16.21 -7.76
C ASN A 90 29.51 15.81 -9.20
N ASN A 91 29.60 14.53 -9.56
CA ASN A 91 29.32 14.06 -10.91
C ASN A 91 28.53 12.75 -10.91
N GLN A 92 27.27 12.85 -11.31
CA GLN A 92 26.34 11.72 -11.37
C GLN A 92 26.79 10.62 -12.35
N ASP A 93 27.56 10.95 -13.38
CA ASP A 93 28.10 9.96 -14.33
C ASP A 93 29.01 8.96 -13.59
N TYR A 94 29.88 9.47 -12.70
CA TYR A 94 30.80 8.61 -11.95
C TYR A 94 30.11 7.83 -10.83
N ASP A 95 29.06 8.40 -10.20
CA ASP A 95 28.19 7.62 -9.29
C ASP A 95 27.51 6.46 -10.04
N THR A 96 26.97 6.76 -11.22
CA THR A 96 26.35 5.75 -12.10
C THR A 96 27.37 4.67 -12.49
N PHE A 97 28.60 5.06 -12.81
CA PHE A 97 29.68 4.12 -13.13
C PHE A 97 30.02 3.21 -11.96
N LEU A 98 30.19 3.76 -10.75
CA LEU A 98 30.44 2.97 -9.53
C LEU A 98 29.32 1.96 -9.28
N ARG A 99 28.05 2.37 -9.44
CA ARG A 99 26.90 1.47 -9.30
C ARG A 99 26.92 0.35 -10.36
N MET A 100 27.22 0.67 -11.61
CA MET A 100 27.36 -0.35 -12.67
C MET A 100 28.49 -1.32 -12.37
N MET A 101 29.62 -0.85 -11.85
CA MET A 101 30.73 -1.72 -11.44
C MET A 101 30.31 -2.68 -10.32
N ILE A 102 29.65 -2.17 -9.28
CA ILE A 102 29.17 -2.99 -8.17
C ILE A 102 28.15 -4.04 -8.66
N VAL A 103 27.23 -3.65 -9.54
CA VAL A 103 26.27 -4.60 -10.14
C VAL A 103 26.98 -5.67 -10.97
N ALA A 104 27.97 -5.31 -11.78
CA ALA A 104 28.75 -6.27 -12.56
C ALA A 104 29.55 -7.23 -11.66
N ILE A 105 30.07 -6.74 -10.53
CA ILE A 105 30.75 -7.58 -9.54
C ILE A 105 29.77 -8.54 -8.87
N LEU A 106 28.58 -8.09 -8.48
CA LEU A 106 27.54 -8.95 -7.89
C LEU A 106 27.07 -10.02 -8.88
N ASP A 107 26.83 -9.64 -10.13
CA ASP A 107 26.47 -10.58 -11.19
C ASP A 107 27.58 -11.63 -11.38
N GLY A 108 28.84 -11.19 -11.49
CA GLY A 108 29.97 -12.09 -11.59
C GLY A 108 30.16 -13.02 -10.39
N TYR A 109 29.89 -12.53 -9.18
CA TYR A 109 29.94 -13.29 -7.94
C TYR A 109 28.90 -14.41 -7.91
N TYR A 110 27.62 -14.06 -8.12
CA TYR A 110 26.53 -15.03 -8.04
C TYR A 110 26.45 -15.98 -9.24
N SER A 111 26.99 -15.58 -10.39
CA SER A 111 27.14 -16.46 -11.56
C SER A 111 28.42 -17.29 -11.57
N LEU A 112 29.25 -17.19 -10.52
CA LEU A 112 30.50 -17.95 -10.36
C LEU A 112 31.45 -17.82 -11.56
N GLN A 113 31.55 -16.62 -12.15
CA GLN A 113 32.35 -16.37 -13.35
C GLN A 113 33.85 -16.60 -13.17
N LYS A 114 34.35 -16.37 -11.94
CA LYS A 114 35.77 -16.52 -11.60
C LYS A 114 35.93 -17.61 -10.53
N PRO A 115 37.03 -18.40 -10.56
CA PRO A 115 37.29 -19.41 -9.55
C PRO A 115 37.54 -18.77 -8.18
N ASP A 116 37.28 -19.50 -7.09
CA ASP A 116 37.64 -19.07 -5.74
C ASP A 116 39.16 -19.07 -5.53
N ILE A 117 39.61 -18.23 -4.60
CA ILE A 117 40.98 -18.20 -4.08
C ILE A 117 41.06 -18.84 -2.69
N ASP A 118 42.16 -19.54 -2.42
CA ASP A 118 42.43 -20.08 -1.09
C ASP A 118 43.24 -19.05 -0.25
N TYR A 119 42.72 -18.68 0.91
CA TYR A 119 43.43 -17.86 1.91
C TYR A 119 43.25 -18.43 3.31
N LYS A 120 44.36 -18.72 4.01
CA LYS A 120 44.37 -19.30 5.36
C LYS A 120 43.40 -20.49 5.52
N GLU A 121 43.44 -21.44 4.58
CA GLU A 121 42.60 -22.66 4.56
C GLU A 121 41.09 -22.42 4.35
N LYS A 122 40.68 -21.18 4.03
CA LYS A 122 39.32 -20.84 3.61
C LYS A 122 39.30 -20.46 2.13
N ARG A 123 38.16 -20.66 1.48
CA ARG A 123 37.89 -20.22 0.12
C ARG A 123 37.13 -18.91 0.14
N PHE A 124 37.57 -17.99 -0.71
CA PHE A 124 36.91 -16.71 -0.94
C PHE A 124 36.77 -16.50 -2.43
N SER A 125 35.70 -15.85 -2.85
CA SER A 125 35.53 -15.44 -4.24
C SER A 125 36.66 -14.51 -4.67
N THR A 126 37.09 -14.66 -5.93
CA THR A 126 38.03 -13.72 -6.55
C THR A 126 37.51 -12.29 -6.49
N TYR A 127 36.20 -12.06 -6.65
CA TYR A 127 35.58 -10.73 -6.53
C TYR A 127 35.71 -10.14 -5.12
N THR A 128 35.56 -10.96 -4.07
CA THR A 128 35.83 -10.57 -2.67
C THR A 128 37.26 -10.04 -2.54
N SER A 129 38.21 -10.78 -3.11
CA SER A 129 39.63 -10.43 -3.07
C SER A 129 39.95 -9.15 -3.84
N ILE A 130 39.33 -8.92 -5.00
CA ILE A 130 39.54 -7.73 -5.82
C ILE A 130 39.11 -6.48 -5.05
N ILE A 131 37.88 -6.46 -4.51
CA ILE A 131 37.39 -5.27 -3.79
C ILE A 131 38.17 -5.10 -2.49
N ALA A 132 38.31 -6.16 -1.68
CA ALA A 132 38.93 -6.04 -0.36
C ALA A 132 40.41 -5.63 -0.44
N ASN A 133 41.19 -6.19 -1.37
CA ASN A 133 42.59 -5.78 -1.55
C ASN A 133 42.69 -4.35 -2.11
N THR A 134 41.75 -3.92 -2.95
CA THR A 134 41.68 -2.52 -3.40
C THR A 134 41.42 -1.58 -2.23
N PHE A 135 40.48 -1.91 -1.34
CA PHE A 135 40.17 -1.09 -0.16
C PHE A 135 41.33 -1.04 0.83
N ILE A 136 41.98 -2.19 1.10
CA ILE A 136 43.20 -2.24 1.91
C ILE A 136 44.23 -1.26 1.33
N ARG A 137 44.44 -1.32 0.00
CA ARG A 137 45.43 -0.48 -0.66
C ARG A 137 45.07 1.00 -0.67
N MET A 138 43.79 1.35 -0.79
CA MET A 138 43.30 2.73 -0.65
C MET A 138 43.67 3.32 0.71
N VAL A 139 43.41 2.57 1.79
CA VAL A 139 43.70 3.00 3.17
C VAL A 139 45.20 3.05 3.45
N GLU A 140 45.98 2.10 2.91
CA GLU A 140 47.45 2.11 3.02
C GLU A 140 48.09 3.34 2.37
N LEU A 141 47.58 3.77 1.20
CA LEU A 141 48.10 4.95 0.51
C LEU A 141 47.69 6.24 1.21
N ASN A 142 46.45 6.30 1.71
CA ASN A 142 45.93 7.43 2.44
C ASN A 142 44.84 6.96 3.42
N PRO A 143 45.06 7.08 4.75
CA PRO A 143 44.06 6.68 5.75
C PRO A 143 42.70 7.38 5.60
N ALA A 144 42.66 8.60 5.05
CA ALA A 144 41.41 9.31 4.80
C ALA A 144 40.52 8.62 3.75
N SER A 145 41.08 7.70 2.95
CA SER A 145 40.34 6.89 1.96
C SER A 145 39.39 5.89 2.60
N GLU A 146 39.45 5.68 3.92
CA GLU A 146 38.48 4.87 4.67
C GLU A 146 37.04 5.31 4.42
N ALA A 147 36.80 6.63 4.32
CA ALA A 147 35.49 7.19 3.99
C ALA A 147 35.04 6.79 2.58
N GLY A 148 35.94 6.85 1.59
CA GLY A 148 35.65 6.43 0.21
C GLY A 148 35.38 4.93 0.09
N ALA A 149 36.15 4.08 0.77
CA ALA A 149 35.89 2.65 0.82
C ALA A 149 34.53 2.33 1.47
N SER A 150 34.18 3.06 2.54
CA SER A 150 32.87 2.95 3.19
C SER A 150 31.72 3.37 2.26
N GLU A 151 31.90 4.39 1.43
CA GLU A 151 30.89 4.84 0.47
C GLU A 151 30.64 3.79 -0.61
N ILE A 152 31.70 3.24 -1.20
CA ILE A 152 31.59 2.18 -2.21
C ILE A 152 30.97 0.91 -1.58
N PHE A 153 31.35 0.58 -0.35
CA PHE A 153 30.74 -0.53 0.39
C PHE A 153 29.26 -0.30 0.70
N THR A 154 28.83 0.95 0.90
CA THR A 154 27.40 1.30 1.04
C THR A 154 26.64 0.97 -0.24
N ILE A 155 27.20 1.32 -1.41
CA ILE A 155 26.63 0.96 -2.72
C ILE A 155 26.52 -0.55 -2.87
N LEU A 156 27.54 -1.31 -2.45
CA LEU A 156 27.53 -2.78 -2.45
C LEU A 156 26.39 -3.35 -1.61
N VAL A 157 26.29 -2.94 -0.34
CA VAL A 157 25.26 -3.47 0.57
C VAL A 157 23.85 -3.15 0.04
N HIS A 158 23.59 -1.92 -0.43
CA HIS A 158 22.31 -1.58 -1.03
C HIS A 158 22.00 -2.41 -2.28
N SER A 159 22.96 -2.49 -3.21
CA SER A 159 22.74 -3.18 -4.49
C SER A 159 22.49 -4.68 -4.29
N GLU A 160 23.21 -5.29 -3.35
CA GLU A 160 23.02 -6.71 -3.00
C GLU A 160 21.69 -6.94 -2.27
N MET A 161 21.28 -6.01 -1.40
CA MET A 161 19.96 -6.08 -0.75
C MET A 161 18.81 -5.95 -1.73
N ASP A 162 18.94 -5.10 -2.74
CA ASP A 162 17.94 -4.93 -3.79
C ASP A 162 17.91 -6.10 -4.76
N LEU A 163 19.05 -6.76 -4.97
CA LEU A 163 19.11 -8.01 -5.72
C LEU A 163 18.40 -9.14 -4.97
N GLU A 164 18.65 -9.29 -3.66
CA GLU A 164 17.96 -10.29 -2.83
C GLU A 164 16.44 -10.08 -2.82
N ALA A 165 15.98 -8.82 -2.67
CA ALA A 165 14.56 -8.52 -2.70
C ALA A 165 13.90 -8.87 -4.05
N ARG A 166 14.59 -8.59 -5.16
CA ARG A 166 14.13 -8.98 -6.50
C ARG A 166 14.10 -10.49 -6.66
N SER A 167 15.13 -11.19 -6.19
CA SER A 167 15.19 -12.65 -6.24
C SER A 167 14.08 -13.31 -5.43
N GLN A 168 13.78 -12.78 -4.24
CA GLN A 168 12.67 -13.28 -3.41
C GLN A 168 11.32 -13.05 -4.08
N ALA A 169 11.11 -11.89 -4.69
CA ALA A 169 9.88 -11.62 -5.43
C ALA A 169 9.70 -12.54 -6.64
N GLU A 170 10.79 -12.81 -7.37
CA GLU A 170 10.77 -13.76 -8.48
C GLU A 170 10.56 -15.20 -8.03
N GLU A 171 11.13 -15.60 -6.88
CA GLU A 171 10.89 -16.91 -6.27
C GLU A 171 9.41 -17.08 -5.86
N ASP A 172 8.81 -16.05 -5.27
CA ASP A 172 7.40 -16.05 -4.90
C ASP A 172 6.48 -16.19 -6.14
N GLU A 173 6.89 -15.67 -7.29
CA GLU A 173 6.14 -15.74 -8.56
C GLU A 173 6.39 -17.03 -9.37
N THR A 174 7.65 -17.48 -9.45
CA THR A 174 8.09 -18.53 -10.38
C THR A 174 8.49 -19.83 -9.68
N GLY A 175 8.74 -19.79 -8.37
CA GLY A 175 9.30 -20.89 -7.59
C GLY A 175 10.81 -21.08 -7.77
N SER A 176 11.51 -20.17 -8.48
CA SER A 176 12.96 -20.20 -8.68
C SER A 176 13.62 -18.87 -8.30
N SER A 177 14.72 -18.95 -7.56
CA SER A 177 15.55 -17.79 -7.17
C SER A 177 16.71 -17.60 -8.16
N THR A 178 17.05 -16.35 -8.44
CA THR A 178 18.25 -15.96 -9.22
C THR A 178 19.54 -16.07 -8.41
N ILE A 179 19.44 -15.97 -7.08
CA ILE A 179 20.56 -16.13 -6.15
C ILE A 179 20.63 -17.59 -5.69
N PRO A 180 21.80 -18.26 -5.80
CA PRO A 180 22.01 -19.57 -5.22
C PRO A 180 21.81 -19.56 -3.71
N THR A 181 21.02 -20.49 -3.17
CA THR A 181 20.64 -20.57 -1.74
C THR A 181 21.80 -20.79 -0.78
N ASP A 182 22.94 -21.27 -1.29
CA ASP A 182 24.06 -21.77 -0.51
C ASP A 182 25.22 -20.76 -0.45
N MET A 183 25.09 -19.64 -1.16
CA MET A 183 26.11 -18.60 -1.22
C MET A 183 25.94 -17.59 -0.09
N GLN A 184 27.07 -17.20 0.51
CA GLN A 184 27.14 -16.08 1.43
C GLN A 184 26.86 -14.78 0.66
N LYS A 185 26.47 -13.71 1.37
CA LYS A 185 26.42 -12.38 0.78
C LYS A 185 27.85 -11.85 0.58
N LEU A 186 28.14 -11.28 -0.58
CA LEU A 186 29.44 -10.72 -0.93
C LEU A 186 29.90 -9.68 0.10
N PHE A 187 29.01 -8.79 0.56
CA PHE A 187 29.39 -7.83 1.61
C PHE A 187 29.77 -8.49 2.95
N ASP A 188 29.18 -9.64 3.29
CA ASP A 188 29.52 -10.39 4.51
C ASP A 188 30.83 -11.16 4.31
N GLU A 189 31.01 -11.79 3.16
CA GLU A 189 32.24 -12.49 2.79
C GLU A 189 33.44 -11.53 2.74
N MET A 190 33.25 -10.30 2.27
CA MET A 190 34.25 -9.23 2.33
C MET A 190 34.68 -8.88 3.76
N ILE A 191 33.75 -8.79 4.70
CA ILE A 191 34.07 -8.53 6.11
C ILE A 191 34.88 -9.68 6.70
N ASP A 192 34.52 -10.93 6.37
CA ASP A 192 35.23 -12.12 6.83
C ASP A 192 36.65 -12.18 6.25
N TYR A 193 36.80 -11.86 4.96
CA TYR A 193 38.11 -11.77 4.31
C TYR A 193 38.98 -10.68 4.94
N LEU A 194 38.45 -9.48 5.18
CA LEU A 194 39.19 -8.39 5.83
C LEU A 194 39.57 -8.73 7.28
N ALA A 195 38.68 -9.39 8.02
CA ALA A 195 38.99 -9.87 9.37
C ALA A 195 40.16 -10.87 9.34
N ASP A 196 40.16 -11.81 8.40
CA ASP A 196 41.24 -12.78 8.25
C ASP A 196 42.56 -12.13 7.80
N ARG A 197 42.49 -11.08 6.96
CA ARG A 197 43.65 -10.27 6.54
C ARG A 197 44.21 -9.42 7.68
N GLY A 198 43.35 -8.88 8.54
CA GLY A 198 43.70 -8.07 9.70
C GLY A 198 44.43 -8.86 10.79
N MET A 199 44.08 -10.15 10.96
CA MET A 199 44.67 -11.00 12.01
C MET A 199 46.21 -11.00 12.01
N PHE A 200 46.78 -10.39 13.04
CA PHE A 200 48.20 -10.43 13.36
C PHE A 200 48.45 -11.17 14.68
N LYS A 201 49.30 -12.21 14.63
CA LYS A 201 49.76 -12.91 15.83
C LYS A 201 51.14 -12.37 16.19
N SER A 202 51.22 -11.47 17.17
CA SER A 202 52.50 -10.99 17.68
C SER A 202 53.29 -12.15 18.31
N ASN A 203 54.60 -12.19 18.04
CA ASN A 203 55.47 -13.16 18.69
C ASN A 203 55.80 -12.63 20.11
N PRO A 204 55.54 -13.38 21.20
CA PRO A 204 55.82 -12.94 22.56
C PRO A 204 57.28 -12.55 22.82
N MET A 205 58.20 -12.98 21.96
CA MET A 205 59.64 -12.71 22.04
C MET A 205 60.09 -11.48 21.21
N ALA A 206 59.21 -10.89 20.40
CA ALA A 206 59.52 -9.82 19.45
C ALA A 206 59.01 -8.44 19.93
N GLY A 207 59.34 -8.05 21.18
CA GLY A 207 59.11 -6.68 21.68
C GLY A 207 57.71 -6.06 21.45
N GLU A 208 57.62 -4.73 21.53
CA GLU A 208 56.46 -3.94 21.08
C GLU A 208 56.55 -3.71 19.56
N GLU A 209 56.42 -4.76 18.75
CA GLU A 209 56.23 -4.60 17.30
C GLU A 209 54.81 -4.10 17.02
N ALA A 210 54.70 -2.93 16.36
CA ALA A 210 53.43 -2.40 15.90
C ALA A 210 52.78 -3.36 14.90
N ASN A 211 51.47 -3.58 15.01
CA ASN A 211 50.73 -4.47 14.12
C ASN A 211 50.75 -3.88 12.68
N PRO A 212 51.41 -4.54 11.71
CA PRO A 212 51.46 -4.02 10.34
C PRO A 212 50.11 -4.05 9.63
N ASN A 213 49.09 -4.71 10.20
CA ASN A 213 47.75 -4.86 9.65
C ASN A 213 46.69 -4.03 10.39
N GLU A 214 47.09 -3.13 11.29
CA GLU A 214 46.16 -2.32 12.09
C GLU A 214 45.17 -1.54 11.21
N HIS A 215 45.63 -1.00 10.07
CA HIS A 215 44.76 -0.32 9.10
C HIS A 215 43.67 -1.21 8.51
N ILE A 216 43.92 -2.51 8.38
CA ILE A 216 42.95 -3.50 7.89
C ILE A 216 41.90 -3.78 8.97
N GLU A 217 42.31 -3.84 10.24
CA GLU A 217 41.39 -3.99 11.38
C GLU A 217 40.45 -2.78 11.50
N VAL A 218 41.01 -1.56 11.38
CA VAL A 218 40.23 -0.31 11.38
C VAL A 218 39.23 -0.27 10.22
N LEU A 219 39.68 -0.60 9.00
CA LEU A 219 38.81 -0.71 7.84
C LEU A 219 37.69 -1.74 8.06
N CYS A 220 38.02 -2.93 8.59
CA CYS A 220 37.04 -3.99 8.85
C CYS A 220 35.96 -3.52 9.84
N GLU A 221 36.34 -2.85 10.93
CA GLU A 221 35.38 -2.30 11.89
C GLU A 221 34.51 -1.19 11.28
N ARG A 222 35.09 -0.33 10.44
CA ARG A 222 34.32 0.67 9.70
C ARG A 222 33.25 0.03 8.83
N LEU A 223 33.62 -0.95 8.01
CA LEU A 223 32.68 -1.63 7.10
C LEU A 223 31.62 -2.43 7.88
N ARG A 224 31.96 -3.03 9.02
CA ARG A 224 30.97 -3.63 9.95
C ARG A 224 29.95 -2.59 10.44
N GLY A 225 30.42 -1.39 10.76
CA GLY A 225 29.56 -0.25 11.12
C GLY A 225 28.63 0.15 9.97
N THR A 226 29.19 0.34 8.79
CA THR A 226 28.46 0.70 7.56
C THR A 226 27.41 -0.34 7.21
N ARG A 227 27.75 -1.63 7.22
CA ARG A 227 26.79 -2.72 7.01
C ARG A 227 25.60 -2.62 7.97
N ARG A 228 25.86 -2.48 9.29
CA ARG A 228 24.78 -2.39 10.29
C ARG A 228 23.86 -1.20 10.02
N TYR A 229 24.44 -0.05 9.66
CA TYR A 229 23.69 1.16 9.37
C TYR A 229 22.79 0.99 8.13
N VAL A 230 23.39 0.56 7.00
CA VAL A 230 22.68 0.40 5.73
C VAL A 230 21.58 -0.67 5.82
N LEU A 231 21.86 -1.81 6.48
CA LEU A 231 20.84 -2.84 6.68
C LEU A 231 19.63 -2.29 7.46
N GLN A 232 19.87 -1.50 8.51
CA GLN A 232 18.80 -0.91 9.29
C GLN A 232 18.00 0.10 8.47
N GLU A 233 18.66 0.90 7.64
CA GLU A 233 18.03 1.85 6.73
C GLU A 233 17.10 1.15 5.73
N VAL A 234 17.61 0.15 4.99
CA VAL A 234 16.84 -0.63 4.02
C VAL A 234 15.64 -1.33 4.66
N ILE A 235 15.79 -1.89 5.86
CA ILE A 235 14.68 -2.52 6.60
C ILE A 235 13.60 -1.48 6.95
N ASN A 236 14.00 -0.30 7.42
CA ASN A 236 13.08 0.77 7.79
C ASN A 236 12.32 1.31 6.57
N GLU A 237 13.00 1.53 5.45
CA GLU A 237 12.39 1.98 4.20
C GLU A 237 11.34 0.99 3.71
N ARG A 238 11.68 -0.30 3.65
CA ARG A 238 10.75 -1.37 3.24
C ARG A 238 9.55 -1.47 4.17
N ALA A 239 9.74 -1.33 5.48
CA ALA A 239 8.64 -1.32 6.45
C ALA A 239 7.69 -0.13 6.24
N LEU A 240 8.24 1.05 5.93
CA LEU A 240 7.47 2.25 5.65
C LEU A 240 6.69 2.14 4.33
N GLU A 241 7.29 1.58 3.29
CA GLU A 241 6.60 1.31 2.02
C GLU A 241 5.46 0.29 2.18
N LYS A 242 5.71 -0.80 2.91
CA LYS A 242 4.67 -1.80 3.20
C LYS A 242 3.50 -1.17 3.96
N ARG A 243 3.80 -0.30 4.93
CA ARG A 243 2.75 0.43 5.67
C ARG A 243 1.95 1.34 4.74
N LYS A 244 2.60 2.11 3.86
CA LYS A 244 1.92 2.96 2.87
C LYS A 244 1.02 2.14 1.93
N LYS A 245 1.47 0.98 1.47
CA LYS A 245 0.66 0.08 0.64
C LYS A 245 -0.59 -0.41 1.38
N LEU A 246 -0.43 -0.85 2.63
CA LEU A 246 -1.55 -1.28 3.47
C LEU A 246 -2.52 -0.13 3.79
N GLU A 247 -2.02 1.07 4.05
CA GLU A 247 -2.86 2.27 4.24
C GLU A 247 -3.65 2.60 2.96
N MET A 248 -3.02 2.54 1.78
CA MET A 248 -3.69 2.76 0.51
C MET A 248 -4.72 1.68 0.17
N GLU A 249 -4.42 0.41 0.47
CA GLU A 249 -5.38 -0.70 0.33
C GLU A 249 -6.59 -0.51 1.24
N LEU A 250 -6.36 -0.07 2.49
CA LEU A 250 -7.43 0.28 3.42
C LEU A 250 -8.26 1.45 2.88
N GLU A 251 -7.64 2.53 2.42
CA GLU A 251 -8.33 3.68 1.81
C GLU A 251 -9.19 3.26 0.61
N ASN A 252 -8.67 2.36 -0.24
CA ASN A 252 -9.41 1.83 -1.39
C ASN A 252 -10.59 0.93 -1.00
N GLN A 253 -10.55 0.31 0.19
CA GLN A 253 -11.67 -0.47 0.73
C GLN A 253 -12.75 0.41 1.37
N LEU A 254 -12.39 1.61 1.82
CA LEU A 254 -13.31 2.54 2.48
C LEU A 254 -14.20 3.28 1.49
N ALA A 255 -15.39 3.68 1.94
CA ALA A 255 -16.30 4.53 1.18
C ALA A 255 -15.64 5.90 0.91
N SER A 256 -15.68 6.35 -0.34
CA SER A 256 -15.16 7.66 -0.72
C SER A 256 -16.02 8.79 -0.15
N ALA A 257 -15.41 9.97 0.05
CA ALA A 257 -16.15 11.13 0.54
C ALA A 257 -17.30 11.55 -0.39
N GLU A 258 -17.14 11.35 -1.70
CA GLU A 258 -18.19 11.61 -2.70
C GLU A 258 -19.38 10.64 -2.55
N GLU A 259 -19.12 9.34 -2.42
CA GLU A 259 -20.17 8.34 -2.19
C GLU A 259 -20.96 8.62 -0.91
N ILE A 260 -20.27 8.99 0.18
CA ILE A 260 -20.90 9.33 1.46
C ILE A 260 -21.82 10.56 1.32
N VAL A 261 -21.41 11.57 0.54
CA VAL A 261 -22.23 12.77 0.31
C VAL A 261 -23.42 12.47 -0.60
N MET A 262 -23.20 11.70 -1.68
CA MET A 262 -24.22 11.31 -2.66
C MET A 262 -25.34 10.47 -2.04
N VAL A 263 -25.04 9.69 -1.01
CA VAL A 263 -26.00 8.79 -0.36
C VAL A 263 -26.81 9.44 0.77
N ALA A 264 -26.41 10.63 1.24
CA ALA A 264 -27.11 11.37 2.30
C ALA A 264 -28.61 11.63 2.04
N PRO A 265 -29.04 12.01 0.81
CA PRO A 265 -30.46 12.16 0.50
C PRO A 265 -31.23 10.83 0.58
N GLN A 266 -30.62 9.73 0.14
CA GLN A 266 -31.23 8.39 0.19
C GLN A 266 -31.47 7.94 1.62
N PHE A 267 -30.54 8.24 2.54
CA PHE A 267 -30.74 8.01 3.97
C PHE A 267 -31.92 8.82 4.54
N THR A 268 -31.99 10.10 4.20
CA THR A 268 -33.06 11.01 4.64
C THR A 268 -34.44 10.57 4.13
N GLU A 269 -34.53 10.20 2.86
CA GLU A 269 -35.77 9.76 2.22
C GLU A 269 -36.17 8.36 2.70
N GLY A 270 -35.20 7.46 2.85
CA GLY A 270 -35.39 6.14 3.47
C GLY A 270 -35.97 6.22 4.88
N MET A 271 -35.46 7.12 5.74
CA MET A 271 -36.05 7.36 7.07
C MET A 271 -37.52 7.81 6.98
N ALA A 272 -37.83 8.71 6.05
CA ALA A 272 -39.19 9.21 5.87
C ALA A 272 -40.14 8.10 5.41
N PHE A 273 -39.71 7.23 4.49
CA PHE A 273 -40.48 6.07 4.04
C PHE A 273 -40.63 5.02 5.14
N PHE A 274 -39.57 4.72 5.90
CA PHE A 274 -39.62 3.79 7.03
C PHE A 274 -40.67 4.18 8.07
N VAL A 275 -40.76 5.48 8.40
CA VAL A 275 -41.78 6.00 9.33
C VAL A 275 -43.20 5.85 8.77
N GLN A 276 -43.36 6.04 7.46
CA GLN A 276 -44.65 5.87 6.79
C GLN A 276 -45.08 4.40 6.73
N GLU A 277 -44.15 3.49 6.46
CA GLU A 277 -44.38 2.03 6.39
C GLU A 277 -44.79 1.50 7.77
N LYS A 278 -44.10 1.93 8.85
CA LYS A 278 -44.46 1.59 10.23
C LYS A 278 -45.90 2.02 10.58
N ARG A 279 -46.43 3.06 9.94
CA ARG A 279 -47.81 3.57 10.11
C ARG A 279 -48.81 2.97 9.14
N TYR A 280 -48.37 2.25 8.11
CA TYR A 280 -49.21 1.70 7.05
C TYR A 280 -50.30 0.78 7.62
N ASN A 281 -49.92 -0.21 8.41
CA ASN A 281 -50.85 -1.19 8.99
C ASN A 281 -51.92 -0.52 9.89
N PHE A 282 -51.52 0.45 10.73
CA PHE A 282 -52.46 1.16 11.60
C PHE A 282 -53.46 2.01 10.82
N LYS A 283 -52.99 2.75 9.81
CA LYS A 283 -53.86 3.56 8.96
C LYS A 283 -54.80 2.70 8.13
N TYR A 284 -54.29 1.61 7.55
CA TYR A 284 -55.10 0.65 6.81
C TYR A 284 -56.21 0.07 7.69
N LEU A 285 -55.89 -0.38 8.91
CA LEU A 285 -56.87 -0.90 9.88
C LEU A 285 -57.89 0.15 10.31
N ALA A 286 -57.48 1.41 10.51
CA ALA A 286 -58.39 2.49 10.88
C ALA A 286 -59.41 2.78 9.77
N VAL A 287 -58.97 2.84 8.51
CA VAL A 287 -59.84 3.02 7.34
C VAL A 287 -60.78 1.84 7.17
N GLU A 288 -60.26 0.62 7.34
CA GLU A 288 -61.06 -0.61 7.29
C GLU A 288 -62.14 -0.63 8.38
N LYS A 289 -61.78 -0.20 9.61
CA LYS A 289 -62.72 -0.08 10.72
C LYS A 289 -63.84 0.90 10.39
N ILE A 290 -63.52 2.10 9.91
CA ILE A 290 -64.53 3.10 9.51
C ILE A 290 -65.44 2.54 8.42
N ARG A 291 -64.88 1.91 7.38
CA ARG A 291 -65.64 1.31 6.28
C ARG A 291 -66.61 0.23 6.80
N MET A 292 -66.12 -0.68 7.64
CA MET A 292 -66.94 -1.74 8.23
C MET A 292 -68.01 -1.19 9.18
N THR A 293 -67.69 -0.16 9.97
CA THR A 293 -68.66 0.50 10.85
C THR A 293 -69.77 1.19 10.05
N LEU A 294 -69.44 1.89 8.95
CA LEU A 294 -70.43 2.49 8.07
C LEU A 294 -71.33 1.43 7.42
N GLN A 295 -70.74 0.30 7.03
CA GLN A 295 -71.47 -0.83 6.47
C GLN A 295 -72.46 -1.45 7.48
N LEU A 296 -72.02 -1.62 8.72
CA LEU A 296 -72.83 -2.18 9.79
C LEU A 296 -73.95 -1.21 10.20
N LEU A 297 -73.66 0.09 10.31
CA LEU A 297 -74.62 1.11 10.68
C LEU A 297 -75.77 1.20 9.66
N GLY A 298 -75.45 1.26 8.37
CA GLY A 298 -76.48 1.27 7.33
C GLY A 298 -77.31 -0.02 7.27
N SER A 299 -76.71 -1.17 7.58
CA SER A 299 -77.44 -2.45 7.66
C SER A 299 -78.38 -2.50 8.87
N ILE A 300 -77.96 -1.97 10.02
CA ILE A 300 -78.80 -1.83 11.21
C ILE A 300 -79.98 -0.90 10.93
N THR A 301 -79.72 0.26 10.30
CA THR A 301 -80.80 1.18 9.92
C THR A 301 -81.83 0.50 9.03
N GLY A 302 -81.41 -0.25 8.00
CA GLY A 302 -82.31 -1.04 7.16
C GLY A 302 -83.13 -2.07 7.95
N ALA A 303 -82.49 -2.79 8.87
CA ALA A 303 -83.17 -3.79 9.72
C ALA A 303 -84.18 -3.15 10.69
N VAL A 304 -83.88 -1.98 11.26
CA VAL A 304 -84.82 -1.24 12.13
C VAL A 304 -86.06 -0.80 11.34
N TYR A 305 -85.89 -0.28 10.12
CA TYR A 305 -87.02 0.10 9.26
C TYR A 305 -87.89 -1.11 8.88
N PHE A 306 -87.28 -2.27 8.64
CA PHE A 306 -88.01 -3.51 8.41
C PHE A 306 -88.85 -3.92 9.63
N LEU A 307 -88.27 -3.88 10.83
CA LEU A 307 -88.96 -4.24 12.07
C LEU A 307 -90.13 -3.28 12.38
N LEU A 308 -89.95 -1.97 12.15
CA LEU A 308 -91.01 -0.98 12.31
C LEU A 308 -92.18 -1.25 11.36
N GLY A 309 -91.89 -1.58 10.10
CA GLY A 309 -92.90 -1.95 9.11
C GLY A 309 -93.62 -3.26 9.44
N PHE A 310 -92.92 -4.24 10.03
CA PHE A 310 -93.53 -5.49 10.49
C PHE A 310 -94.47 -5.29 11.69
N MET A 311 -94.10 -4.41 12.62
CA MET A 311 -94.93 -4.10 13.79
C MET A 311 -96.08 -3.13 13.49
N GLY A 312 -96.15 -2.55 12.28
CA GLY A 312 -97.15 -1.56 11.91
C GLY A 312 -97.04 -0.24 12.69
N VAL A 313 -95.85 0.07 13.20
CA VAL A 313 -95.59 1.26 14.01
C VAL A 313 -95.29 2.43 13.07
N TRP A 314 -95.79 3.62 13.43
CA TRP A 314 -95.58 4.87 12.67
C TRP A 314 -96.12 4.88 11.22
N GLY A 315 -97.09 4.03 10.90
CA GLY A 315 -97.75 4.04 9.58
C GLY A 315 -96.92 3.46 8.44
N VAL A 316 -95.82 2.75 8.75
CA VAL A 316 -95.01 2.04 7.76
C VAL A 316 -95.64 0.68 7.45
N HIS A 317 -95.95 0.42 6.17
CA HIS A 317 -96.38 -0.91 5.75
C HIS A 317 -95.20 -1.89 5.66
N TRP A 318 -95.46 -3.17 5.93
CA TRP A 318 -94.42 -4.21 5.92
C TRP A 318 -93.68 -4.33 4.58
N ILE A 319 -94.37 -4.08 3.46
CA ILE A 319 -93.79 -4.08 2.11
C ILE A 319 -92.80 -2.93 1.95
N ASP A 320 -93.16 -1.73 2.40
CA ASP A 320 -92.29 -0.56 2.33
C ASP A 320 -91.03 -0.74 3.19
N GLY A 321 -91.19 -1.30 4.40
CA GLY A 321 -90.06 -1.66 5.26
C GLY A 321 -89.13 -2.69 4.63
N MET A 322 -89.67 -3.68 3.90
CA MET A 322 -88.89 -4.68 3.17
C MET A 322 -88.11 -4.05 2.01
N VAL A 323 -88.74 -3.17 1.23
CA VAL A 323 -88.10 -2.46 0.11
C VAL A 323 -86.97 -1.56 0.62
N VAL A 324 -87.20 -0.78 1.69
CA VAL A 324 -86.18 0.08 2.29
C VAL A 324 -84.99 -0.73 2.80
N CYS A 325 -85.23 -1.87 3.44
CA CYS A 325 -84.15 -2.76 3.90
C CYS A 325 -83.29 -3.27 2.72
N LEU A 326 -83.93 -3.73 1.64
CA LEU A 326 -83.24 -4.24 0.46
C LEU A 326 -82.43 -3.12 -0.24
N VAL A 327 -83.01 -1.94 -0.40
CA VAL A 327 -82.34 -0.77 -0.97
C VAL A 327 -81.15 -0.35 -0.10
N MET A 328 -81.30 -0.33 1.23
CA MET A 328 -80.21 0.01 2.14
C MET A 328 -79.06 -1.00 2.08
N LEU A 329 -79.35 -2.29 1.98
CA LEU A 329 -78.30 -3.32 1.83
C LEU A 329 -77.49 -3.14 0.54
N ILE A 330 -78.15 -2.83 -0.58
CA ILE A 330 -77.48 -2.57 -1.86
C ILE A 330 -76.70 -1.26 -1.80
N PHE A 331 -77.32 -0.18 -1.31
CA PHE A 331 -76.71 1.14 -1.22
C PHE A 331 -75.44 1.10 -0.39
N VAL A 332 -75.49 0.48 0.79
CA VAL A 332 -74.36 0.39 1.70
C VAL A 332 -73.22 -0.44 1.11
N ARG A 333 -73.50 -1.51 0.35
CA ARG A 333 -72.48 -2.29 -0.36
C ARG A 333 -71.75 -1.48 -1.42
N ILE A 334 -72.45 -0.56 -2.09
CA ILE A 334 -71.87 0.30 -3.13
C ILE A 334 -71.10 1.47 -2.51
N ALA A 335 -71.74 2.18 -1.57
CA ALA A 335 -71.20 3.35 -0.89
C ALA A 335 -70.00 3.01 0.01
N ALA A 336 -70.02 1.87 0.70
CA ALA A 336 -68.92 1.37 1.52
C ALA A 336 -67.98 0.41 0.76
N SER A 337 -67.99 0.43 -0.58
CA SER A 337 -67.11 -0.43 -1.38
C SER A 337 -65.64 0.02 -1.27
N ARG A 338 -64.71 -0.93 -1.39
CA ARG A 338 -63.26 -0.64 -1.39
C ARG A 338 -62.86 0.39 -2.45
N LYS A 339 -63.55 0.39 -3.60
CA LYS A 339 -63.28 1.34 -4.69
C LYS A 339 -63.58 2.78 -4.30
N GLN A 340 -64.67 3.03 -3.55
CA GLN A 340 -64.98 4.39 -3.08
C GLN A 340 -64.03 4.87 -1.98
N PHE A 341 -63.49 3.94 -1.20
CA PHE A 341 -62.53 4.25 -0.14
C PHE A 341 -61.06 4.24 -0.60
N GLN A 342 -60.78 3.98 -1.89
CA GLN A 342 -59.42 3.83 -2.42
C GLN A 342 -58.51 5.02 -2.08
N PHE A 343 -59.04 6.25 -2.14
CA PHE A 343 -58.30 7.47 -1.81
C PHE A 343 -57.89 7.58 -0.32
N PHE A 344 -58.58 6.88 0.58
CA PHE A 344 -58.28 6.91 2.01
C PHE A 344 -57.30 5.81 2.44
N TYR A 345 -57.09 4.79 1.61
CA TYR A 345 -56.09 3.77 1.91
C TYR A 345 -54.68 4.34 1.78
N PRO A 346 -53.75 3.98 2.68
CA PRO A 346 -52.36 4.38 2.54
C PRO A 346 -51.77 3.78 1.26
N THR A 347 -50.88 4.54 0.59
CA THR A 347 -50.10 4.05 -0.54
C THR A 347 -49.05 3.06 -0.04
N ASP A 348 -48.86 1.95 -0.76
CA ASP A 348 -47.74 1.04 -0.54
C ASP A 348 -46.45 1.74 -0.99
N ILE A 349 -45.46 1.77 -0.10
CA ILE A 349 -44.18 2.47 -0.28
C ILE A 349 -42.99 1.56 0.00
N SER A 350 -43.21 0.25 0.15
CA SER A 350 -42.16 -0.71 0.51
C SER A 350 -41.08 -0.77 -0.56
N LYS A 351 -41.43 -0.54 -1.84
CA LYS A 351 -40.48 -0.50 -2.94
C LYS A 351 -39.55 0.72 -2.86
N GLU A 352 -40.11 1.90 -2.63
CA GLU A 352 -39.34 3.15 -2.49
C GLU A 352 -38.42 3.09 -1.27
N LEU A 353 -38.88 2.47 -0.17
CA LEU A 353 -38.04 2.20 0.99
C LEU A 353 -36.88 1.26 0.65
N GLU A 354 -37.16 0.15 -0.05
CA GLU A 354 -36.15 -0.82 -0.47
C GLU A 354 -35.08 -0.14 -1.35
N ASP A 355 -35.47 0.62 -2.36
CA ASP A 355 -34.56 1.33 -3.27
C ASP A 355 -33.62 2.30 -2.49
N CYS A 356 -34.16 3.11 -1.58
CA CYS A 356 -33.37 4.03 -0.74
C CYS A 356 -32.46 3.28 0.24
N SER A 357 -32.97 2.23 0.88
CA SER A 357 -32.22 1.43 1.85
C SER A 357 -31.07 0.67 1.20
N THR A 358 -31.30 0.05 0.04
CA THR A 358 -30.24 -0.64 -0.71
C THR A 358 -29.16 0.33 -1.19
N ALA A 359 -29.55 1.52 -1.68
CA ALA A 359 -28.59 2.55 -2.07
C ALA A 359 -27.70 2.97 -0.90
N PHE A 360 -28.28 3.13 0.30
CA PHE A 360 -27.51 3.44 1.51
C PHE A 360 -26.61 2.29 1.96
N LEU A 361 -27.14 1.06 1.97
CA LEU A 361 -26.41 -0.12 2.42
C LEU A 361 -25.15 -0.40 1.61
N ASN A 362 -25.20 -0.16 0.28
CA ASN A 362 -24.05 -0.34 -0.59
C ASN A 362 -22.86 0.53 -0.19
N VAL A 363 -23.12 1.75 0.31
CA VAL A 363 -22.08 2.66 0.79
C VAL A 363 -21.74 2.37 2.24
N MET A 364 -22.75 2.17 3.10
CA MET A 364 -22.58 1.89 4.54
C MET A 364 -21.66 0.69 4.79
N ARG A 365 -21.74 -0.35 3.97
CA ARG A 365 -20.88 -1.54 4.10
C ARG A 365 -19.39 -1.23 4.09
N ASN A 366 -19.01 -0.23 3.30
CA ASN A 366 -17.63 0.19 3.11
C ASN A 366 -17.25 1.38 4.01
N MET A 367 -18.17 1.93 4.81
CA MET A 367 -17.83 3.01 5.75
C MET A 367 -17.04 2.45 6.93
N SER A 368 -15.99 3.17 7.37
CA SER A 368 -15.37 2.92 8.68
C SER A 368 -16.27 3.39 9.83
N GLN A 369 -15.96 2.97 11.07
CA GLN A 369 -16.69 3.41 12.27
C GLN A 369 -16.77 4.94 12.35
N GLU A 370 -15.64 5.63 12.14
CA GLU A 370 -15.54 7.08 12.19
C GLU A 370 -16.36 7.75 11.07
N GLN A 371 -16.32 7.21 9.85
CA GLN A 371 -17.09 7.75 8.72
C GLN A 371 -18.60 7.65 8.96
N LEU A 372 -19.06 6.50 9.48
CA LEU A 372 -20.48 6.29 9.80
C LEU A 372 -20.92 7.18 10.98
N GLU A 373 -20.09 7.34 12.00
CA GLU A 373 -20.37 8.25 13.13
C GLU A 373 -20.51 9.70 12.65
N GLN A 374 -19.54 10.20 11.89
CA GLN A 374 -19.58 11.56 11.35
C GLN A 374 -20.79 11.76 10.43
N PHE A 375 -21.13 10.75 9.62
CA PHE A 375 -22.33 10.76 8.79
C PHE A 375 -23.59 10.91 9.66
N LEU A 376 -23.77 10.06 10.67
CA LEU A 376 -24.94 10.10 11.55
C LEU A 376 -25.05 11.43 12.32
N VAL A 377 -23.94 11.95 12.86
CA VAL A 377 -23.92 13.26 13.53
C VAL A 377 -24.36 14.38 12.58
N ARG A 378 -23.91 14.35 11.32
CA ARG A 378 -24.38 15.30 10.30
C ARG A 378 -25.88 15.12 10.01
N GLN A 379 -26.35 13.88 9.86
CA GLN A 379 -27.77 13.59 9.64
C GLN A 379 -28.66 14.05 10.80
N ILE A 380 -28.19 13.95 12.05
CA ILE A 380 -28.92 14.40 13.24
C ILE A 380 -29.03 15.93 13.30
N LYS A 381 -28.01 16.64 12.81
CA LYS A 381 -28.00 18.12 12.77
C LYS A 381 -28.77 18.71 11.60
N LEU A 382 -29.10 17.92 10.58
CA LEU A 382 -29.83 18.39 9.39
C LEU A 382 -31.30 18.74 9.73
N GLU A 383 -31.72 19.96 9.37
CA GLU A 383 -33.07 20.45 9.63
C GLU A 383 -34.17 19.57 9.01
N ARG A 384 -33.92 19.03 7.81
CA ARG A 384 -34.86 18.14 7.09
C ARG A 384 -35.17 16.88 7.91
N ASN A 385 -34.25 16.44 8.77
CA ASN A 385 -34.38 15.22 9.57
C ASN A 385 -35.00 15.47 10.95
N GLN A 386 -35.21 16.71 11.37
CA GLN A 386 -35.78 17.04 12.70
C GLN A 386 -37.08 16.30 13.01
N LYS A 387 -37.94 16.09 12.00
CA LYS A 387 -39.22 15.38 12.14
C LYS A 387 -39.07 13.88 12.40
N TYR A 388 -37.89 13.32 12.14
CA TYR A 388 -37.62 11.88 12.15
C TYR A 388 -36.44 11.48 13.04
N LEU A 389 -35.82 12.41 13.79
CA LEU A 389 -34.62 12.15 14.60
C LEU A 389 -34.77 10.96 15.56
N ALA A 390 -35.91 10.86 16.24
CA ALA A 390 -36.20 9.76 17.16
C ALA A 390 -36.19 8.37 16.49
N MET A 391 -36.27 8.34 15.16
CA MET A 391 -36.31 7.11 14.36
C MET A 391 -34.95 6.76 13.76
N VAL A 392 -33.93 7.62 13.88
CA VAL A 392 -32.56 7.35 13.38
C VAL A 392 -32.00 6.02 13.92
N PRO A 393 -32.04 5.74 15.23
CA PRO A 393 -31.50 4.49 15.78
C PRO A 393 -32.30 3.25 15.34
N GLU A 394 -33.63 3.38 15.27
CA GLU A 394 -34.49 2.30 14.79
C GLU A 394 -34.28 2.01 13.30
N PHE A 395 -34.08 3.05 12.50
CA PHE A 395 -33.79 2.90 11.07
C PHE A 395 -32.42 2.26 10.85
N MET A 396 -31.40 2.59 11.65
CA MET A 396 -30.11 1.91 11.61
C MET A 396 -30.22 0.41 11.95
N LYS A 397 -31.02 0.06 12.98
CA LYS A 397 -31.32 -1.33 13.32
C LYS A 397 -32.04 -2.05 12.17
N TYR A 398 -32.96 -1.36 11.50
CA TYR A 398 -33.66 -1.88 10.31
C TYR A 398 -32.68 -2.14 9.15
N LEU A 399 -31.86 -1.16 8.80
CA LEU A 399 -30.85 -1.27 7.73
C LEU A 399 -29.92 -2.46 7.95
N TYR A 400 -29.39 -2.63 9.16
CA TYR A 400 -28.57 -3.79 9.52
C TYR A 400 -29.34 -5.11 9.42
N ALA A 401 -30.63 -5.12 9.77
CA ALA A 401 -31.45 -6.32 9.73
C ALA A 401 -31.67 -6.83 8.29
N ILE A 402 -31.87 -5.92 7.33
CA ILE A 402 -32.15 -6.23 5.92
C ILE A 402 -30.88 -6.37 5.05
N MET A 403 -29.70 -6.05 5.59
CA MET A 403 -28.45 -6.09 4.85
C MET A 403 -28.10 -7.52 4.35
N PRO A 404 -27.79 -7.70 3.06
CA PRO A 404 -27.27 -8.96 2.55
C PRO A 404 -25.81 -9.14 2.96
N ASP A 405 -25.47 -10.33 3.47
CA ASP A 405 -24.11 -10.74 3.88
C ASP A 405 -23.39 -9.78 4.87
N ARG A 406 -23.83 -9.82 6.13
CA ARG A 406 -23.30 -9.00 7.24
C ARG A 406 -21.81 -9.19 7.54
N LYS A 407 -21.17 -10.24 7.00
CA LYS A 407 -19.72 -10.48 7.17
C LYS A 407 -18.85 -9.61 6.27
N SER A 408 -19.45 -9.00 5.26
CA SER A 408 -18.75 -8.16 4.27
C SER A 408 -18.61 -6.69 4.71
N MET A 409 -19.06 -6.34 5.92
CA MET A 409 -18.98 -4.99 6.47
C MET A 409 -17.60 -4.72 7.06
N VAL A 410 -17.07 -3.53 6.83
CA VAL A 410 -15.78 -3.08 7.39
C VAL A 410 -15.87 -2.94 8.92
N ILE A 411 -17.03 -2.52 9.44
CA ILE A 411 -17.30 -2.34 10.86
C ILE A 411 -17.76 -3.68 11.48
N THR A 412 -17.33 -3.96 12.71
CA THR A 412 -17.79 -5.13 13.48
C THR A 412 -19.19 -4.91 14.08
N VAL A 413 -19.84 -5.99 14.52
CA VAL A 413 -21.19 -5.91 15.12
C VAL A 413 -21.19 -5.12 16.43
N ASP A 414 -20.12 -5.25 17.22
CA ASP A 414 -19.97 -4.56 18.51
C ASP A 414 -19.79 -3.05 18.28
N GLU A 415 -18.93 -2.65 17.34
CA GLU A 415 -18.72 -1.25 16.95
C GLU A 415 -20.00 -0.62 16.38
N LEU A 416 -20.77 -1.34 15.55
CA LEU A 416 -22.05 -0.84 15.04
C LEU A 416 -23.07 -0.65 16.17
N SER A 417 -23.09 -1.54 17.14
CA SER A 417 -23.99 -1.44 18.30
C SER A 417 -23.65 -0.22 19.16
N GLU A 418 -22.35 0.02 19.41
CA GLU A 418 -21.86 1.22 20.09
C GLU A 418 -22.25 2.50 19.33
N LEU A 419 -22.10 2.52 18.00
CA LEU A 419 -22.52 3.65 17.16
C LEU A 419 -24.03 3.93 17.27
N VAL A 420 -24.85 2.88 17.30
CA VAL A 420 -26.31 3.03 17.46
C VAL A 420 -26.64 3.60 18.83
N GLU A 421 -26.02 3.11 19.90
CA GLU A 421 -26.19 3.66 21.26
C GLU A 421 -25.75 5.12 21.36
N ASN A 422 -24.60 5.46 20.78
CA ASN A 422 -24.11 6.84 20.72
C ASN A 422 -25.07 7.74 19.93
N SER A 423 -25.64 7.24 18.83
CA SER A 423 -26.67 7.95 18.07
C SER A 423 -27.94 8.20 18.89
N GLU A 424 -28.37 7.25 19.74
CA GLU A 424 -29.50 7.43 20.65
C GLU A 424 -29.25 8.58 21.64
N ILE A 425 -28.03 8.66 22.20
CA ILE A 425 -27.62 9.74 23.10
C ILE A 425 -27.62 11.09 22.37
N GLU A 426 -27.05 11.15 21.18
CA GLU A 426 -26.92 12.40 20.42
C GLU A 426 -28.28 12.93 19.93
N VAL A 427 -29.16 12.03 19.47
CA VAL A 427 -30.57 12.36 19.18
C VAL A 427 -31.26 12.92 20.42
N ALA A 428 -31.09 12.29 21.59
CA ALA A 428 -31.72 12.76 22.82
C ALA A 428 -31.20 14.14 23.26
N LYS A 429 -29.91 14.44 23.07
CA LYS A 429 -29.35 15.78 23.32
C LYS A 429 -29.96 16.82 22.38
N GLN A 430 -30.03 16.51 21.08
CA GLN A 430 -30.55 17.44 20.08
C GLN A 430 -32.04 17.76 20.32
N LEU A 431 -32.84 16.77 20.73
CA LEU A 431 -34.26 16.96 21.07
C LEU A 431 -34.48 17.72 22.38
N ARG A 432 -33.53 17.70 23.33
CA ARG A 432 -33.60 18.45 24.60
C ARG A 432 -33.09 19.89 24.49
N GLY A 433 -32.28 20.18 23.47
CA GLY A 433 -31.76 21.52 23.18
C GLY A 433 -32.71 22.41 22.36
N GLN A 434 -33.85 21.86 21.90
CA GLN A 434 -35.02 22.57 21.40
C GLN A 434 -36.02 22.79 22.54
#